data_AF-A0A7J6ICW7-F1
#
_entry.id   AF-A0A7J6ICW7-F1
#
_cell.length_a   1.000
_cell.length_b   1.000
_cell.length_c   1.000
_cell.angle_alpha   90.00
_cell.angle_beta   90.00
_cell.angle_gamma   90.00
#
_symmetry.space_group_name_H-M   'P 1'
#
loop_
_entity.id
_entity.type
_entity.pdbx_description
1 polymer ?
#
loop_
_entity_poly.entity_id
_entity_poly.type
_entity_poly.pdbx_seq_one_letter_code
_entity_poly.pdbx_strand_id
1 'polypeptide(L)'
;LAKYAFGASKVAETASTAKLELLKRLGADWSIDYTKENVEEIQEKFDVVYDTVGQVEQGLKVVKEGRKVVSISKPAVGAILYGLSSSGITLEKLEP
;
A
#
# COMPACT_ATOMS: atom_id res chain seq x y z
N LEU A 1 0.32 6.42 7.48
CA LEU A 1 -0.29 5.54 8.51
C LEU A 1 0.61 4.37 8.91
N ALA A 2 1.19 3.63 7.94
CA ALA A 2 1.98 2.41 8.21
C ALA A 2 3.12 2.61 9.23
N LYS A 3 3.86 3.71 9.11
CA LYS A 3 4.93 4.08 10.04
C LYS A 3 4.43 4.22 11.48
N TYR A 4 3.37 5.01 11.67
CA TYR A 4 2.88 5.40 13.00
C TYR A 4 1.97 4.35 13.66
N ALA A 5 1.09 3.70 12.89
CA ALA A 5 0.13 2.74 13.42
C ALA A 5 0.70 1.33 13.58
N PHE A 6 1.65 0.94 12.72
CA PHE A 6 2.18 -0.43 12.66
C PHE A 6 3.70 -0.51 12.89
N GLY A 7 4.36 0.61 13.17
CA GLY A 7 5.80 0.64 13.42
C GLY A 7 6.63 0.21 12.21
N ALA A 8 6.13 0.42 10.98
CA ALA A 8 6.86 0.03 9.78
C ALA A 8 8.23 0.73 9.72
N SER A 9 9.30 -0.05 9.57
CA SER A 9 10.68 0.47 9.54
C SER A 9 10.93 1.33 8.31
N LYS A 10 10.33 0.96 7.16
CA LYS A 10 10.38 1.68 5.90
C LYS A 10 9.00 1.72 5.25
N VAL A 11 8.60 2.89 4.75
CA VAL A 11 7.36 3.09 3.97
C VAL A 11 7.72 3.67 2.60
N ALA A 12 7.33 2.97 1.54
CA ALA A 12 7.39 3.46 0.17
C ALA A 12 5.99 3.69 -0.39
N GLU A 13 5.81 4.76 -1.16
CA GLU A 13 4.51 5.16 -1.71
C GLU A 13 4.66 5.63 -3.17
N THR A 14 3.64 5.40 -4.00
CA THR A 14 3.62 5.84 -5.39
C THR A 14 2.60 6.97 -5.58
N ALA A 15 3.02 8.08 -6.19
CA ALA A 15 2.12 9.18 -6.54
C ALA A 15 2.70 10.03 -7.66
N SER A 16 1.91 10.96 -8.20
CA SER A 16 2.41 11.94 -9.15
C SER A 16 3.28 13.00 -8.46
N THR A 17 4.20 13.63 -9.20
CA THR A 17 5.17 14.61 -8.69
C THR A 17 4.60 15.62 -7.69
N ALA A 18 3.42 16.18 -7.98
CA ALA A 18 2.81 17.23 -7.17
C ALA A 18 2.44 16.79 -5.74
N LYS A 19 2.37 15.47 -5.48
CA LYS A 19 1.94 14.90 -4.20
C LYS A 19 3.11 14.41 -3.33
N LEU A 20 4.33 14.35 -3.86
CA LEU A 20 5.46 13.72 -3.15
C LEU A 20 5.79 14.42 -1.81
N GLU A 21 5.75 15.75 -1.78
CA GLU A 21 5.97 16.51 -0.54
C GLU A 21 4.91 16.25 0.53
N LEU A 22 3.66 16.03 0.12
CA LEU A 22 2.60 15.64 1.06
C LEU A 22 2.89 14.26 1.66
N LEU A 23 3.25 13.28 0.83
CA LEU A 23 3.52 11.91 1.27
C LEU A 23 4.70 11.83 2.25
N LYS A 24 5.77 12.57 1.96
CA LYS A 24 6.91 12.70 2.87
C LYS A 24 6.50 13.21 4.25
N ARG A 25 5.62 14.23 4.32
CA ARG A 25 5.09 14.75 5.60
C ARG A 25 4.20 13.74 6.33
N LEU A 26 3.54 12.84 5.60
CA LEU A 26 2.72 11.77 6.17
C LEU A 26 3.54 10.55 6.63
N GLY A 27 4.86 10.60 6.45
CA GLY A 27 5.80 9.60 6.96
C GLY A 27 6.28 8.59 5.93
N ALA A 28 6.16 8.88 4.62
CA ALA A 28 6.84 8.11 3.59
C ALA A 28 8.36 8.33 3.66
N ASP A 29 9.12 7.24 3.70
CA ASP A 29 10.59 7.28 3.63
C ASP A 29 11.08 7.38 2.19
N TRP A 30 10.28 6.85 1.25
CA TRP A 30 10.59 6.86 -0.18
C TRP A 30 9.32 7.07 -1.01
N SER A 31 9.25 8.19 -1.73
CA SER A 31 8.13 8.46 -2.65
C SER A 31 8.58 8.27 -4.09
N ILE A 32 7.87 7.42 -4.82
CA ILE A 32 8.13 7.05 -6.21
C ILE A 32 7.17 7.82 -7.10
N ASP A 33 7.73 8.53 -8.08
CA ASP A 33 6.94 9.27 -9.06
C ASP A 33 6.52 8.34 -10.21
N TYR A 34 5.31 7.79 -10.15
CA TYR A 34 4.86 6.82 -11.16
C TYR A 34 4.78 7.42 -12.57
N THR A 35 4.79 8.76 -12.71
CA THR A 35 4.82 9.40 -14.04
C THR A 35 6.20 9.43 -14.66
N LYS A 36 7.24 9.01 -13.92
CA LYS A 36 8.64 9.05 -14.34
C LYS A 36 9.33 7.69 -14.24
N GLU A 37 8.88 6.84 -13.32
CA GLU A 37 9.49 5.56 -13.03
C GLU A 37 8.46 4.44 -13.08
N ASN A 38 8.87 3.27 -13.59
CA ASN A 38 8.04 2.07 -13.59
C ASN A 38 8.20 1.33 -12.25
N VAL A 39 7.12 1.23 -11.49
CA VAL A 39 7.10 0.56 -10.18
C VAL A 39 7.57 -0.89 -10.29
N GLU A 40 7.27 -1.56 -11.40
CA GLU A 40 7.63 -2.97 -11.62
C GLU A 40 9.13 -3.21 -11.75
N GLU A 41 9.90 -2.18 -12.13
CA GLU A 41 11.35 -2.24 -12.34
C GLU A 41 12.13 -2.01 -11.04
N ILE A 42 11.43 -1.69 -9.95
CA ILE A 42 12.04 -1.50 -8.64
C ILE A 42 12.62 -2.82 -8.13
N GLN A 43 13.93 -2.80 -7.91
CA GLN A 43 14.68 -3.95 -7.41
C GLN A 43 14.39 -4.23 -5.93
N GLU A 44 14.16 -3.18 -5.13
CA GLU A 44 13.83 -3.34 -3.72
C GLU A 44 12.48 -4.04 -3.55
N LYS A 45 12.44 -5.01 -2.62
CA LYS A 45 11.23 -5.80 -2.35
C LYS A 45 10.68 -5.51 -0.96
N PHE A 46 9.36 -5.50 -0.85
CA PHE A 46 8.63 -5.13 0.37
C PHE A 46 7.99 -6.34 1.04
N ASP A 47 7.87 -6.30 2.38
CA ASP A 47 7.22 -7.36 3.16
C ASP A 47 5.69 -7.35 3.04
N VAL A 48 5.12 -6.21 2.65
CA VAL A 48 3.69 -6.02 2.39
C VAL A 48 3.54 -5.01 1.25
N VAL A 49 2.62 -5.27 0.32
CA VAL A 49 2.16 -4.27 -0.64
C VAL A 49 0.68 -4.02 -0.42
N TYR A 50 0.30 -2.75 -0.33
CA TYR A 50 -1.08 -2.32 -0.17
C TYR A 50 -1.54 -1.55 -1.41
N ASP A 51 -2.30 -2.22 -2.27
CA ASP A 51 -2.82 -1.66 -3.52
C ASP A 51 -4.17 -0.97 -3.29
N THR A 52 -4.19 0.33 -3.52
CA THR A 52 -5.40 1.16 -3.42
C THR A 52 -5.92 1.60 -4.79
N VAL A 53 -5.28 1.18 -5.89
CA VAL A 53 -5.57 1.67 -7.24
C VAL A 53 -6.09 0.57 -8.17
N GLY A 54 -5.78 -0.70 -7.89
CA GLY A 54 -6.17 -1.85 -8.69
C GLY A 54 -5.05 -2.35 -9.59
N GLN A 55 -3.80 -2.16 -9.18
CA GLN A 55 -2.59 -2.55 -9.92
C GLN A 55 -1.86 -3.70 -9.21
N VAL A 56 -2.62 -4.74 -8.81
CA VAL A 56 -2.13 -5.90 -8.05
C VAL A 56 -0.93 -6.58 -8.73
N GLU A 57 -0.95 -6.69 -10.06
CA GLU A 57 0.14 -7.29 -10.84
C GLU A 57 1.49 -6.57 -10.62
N GLN A 58 1.48 -5.24 -10.50
CA GLN A 58 2.70 -4.48 -10.19
C GLN A 58 3.15 -4.76 -8.75
N GLY A 59 2.20 -4.83 -7.83
CA GLY A 59 2.46 -5.18 -6.44
C GLY A 59 3.10 -6.55 -6.28
N LEU A 60 2.66 -7.54 -7.07
CA LEU A 60 3.24 -8.89 -7.08
C LEU A 60 4.69 -8.91 -7.55
N LYS A 61 5.12 -7.95 -8.37
CA LYS A 61 6.52 -7.84 -8.80
C LYS A 61 7.43 -7.25 -7.74
N VAL A 62 6.91 -6.43 -6.83
CA VAL A 62 7.70 -5.72 -5.79
C VAL A 62 7.53 -6.29 -4.39
N VAL A 63 6.63 -7.26 -4.20
CA VAL A 63 6.51 -7.98 -2.94
C VAL A 63 7.59 -9.06 -2.82
N LYS A 64 8.11 -9.30 -1.63
CA LYS A 64 9.01 -10.44 -1.37
C LYS A 64 8.27 -11.76 -1.58
N GLU A 65 9.01 -12.80 -1.93
CA GLU A 65 8.45 -14.15 -2.07
C GLU A 65 7.77 -14.62 -0.77
N GLY A 66 6.60 -15.26 -0.90
CA GLY A 66 5.80 -15.74 0.23
C GLY A 66 5.12 -14.66 1.07
N ARG A 67 5.28 -13.38 0.71
CA ARG A 67 4.61 -12.24 1.35
C ARG A 67 3.33 -11.84 0.62
N LYS A 68 2.57 -10.90 1.19
CA LYS A 68 1.19 -10.61 0.77
C LYS A 68 1.06 -9.26 0.08
N VAL A 69 0.29 -9.27 -1.01
CA VAL A 69 -0.33 -8.08 -1.59
C VAL A 69 -1.77 -8.04 -1.12
N VAL A 70 -2.21 -6.89 -0.60
CA VAL A 70 -3.60 -6.64 -0.19
C VAL A 70 -4.14 -5.54 -1.09
N SER A 71 -5.32 -5.76 -1.69
CA SER A 71 -5.95 -4.77 -2.56
C SER A 71 -7.39 -4.48 -2.12
N ILE A 72 -7.79 -3.22 -2.20
CA ILE A 72 -9.16 -2.77 -1.89
C ILE A 72 -9.96 -2.33 -3.13
N SER A 73 -9.34 -2.35 -4.31
CA SER A 73 -9.93 -1.77 -5.52
C SER A 73 -10.85 -2.77 -6.22
N LYS A 74 -10.31 -3.94 -6.60
CA LYS A 74 -11.06 -5.04 -7.24
C LYS A 74 -10.40 -6.40 -6.93
N PRO A 75 -11.18 -7.48 -6.85
CA PRO A 75 -10.62 -8.82 -6.69
C PRO A 75 -9.79 -9.23 -7.91
N ALA A 76 -8.54 -9.62 -7.68
CA ALA A 76 -7.73 -10.28 -8.69
C ALA A 76 -8.13 -11.77 -8.80
N VAL A 77 -7.87 -12.38 -9.95
CA VAL A 77 -8.06 -13.83 -10.14
C VAL A 77 -7.17 -14.58 -9.14
N GLY A 78 -7.74 -15.50 -8.37
CA GLY A 78 -7.01 -16.25 -7.32
C GLY A 78 -6.84 -15.51 -6.00
N ALA A 79 -7.39 -14.29 -5.85
CA ALA A 79 -7.39 -13.58 -4.57
C ALA A 79 -8.32 -14.25 -3.55
N ILE A 80 -7.88 -14.27 -2.29
CA ILE A 80 -8.77 -14.60 -1.17
C ILE A 80 -9.56 -13.35 -0.81
N LEU A 81 -10.88 -13.43 -0.89
CA LEU A 81 -11.78 -12.34 -0.54
C LEU A 81 -11.98 -12.26 0.97
N TYR A 82 -11.64 -11.11 1.55
CA TYR A 82 -11.96 -10.76 2.93
C TYR A 82 -12.92 -9.58 2.94
N GLY A 83 -14.20 -9.85 3.21
CA GLY A 83 -15.22 -8.83 3.40
C GLY A 83 -15.25 -8.36 4.85
N LEU A 84 -15.12 -7.06 5.07
CA LEU A 84 -15.34 -6.44 6.38
C LEU A 84 -16.50 -5.45 6.24
N SER A 85 -17.52 -5.57 7.08
CA SER A 85 -18.51 -4.54 7.28
C SER A 85 -18.11 -3.69 8.48
N SER A 86 -17.99 -2.38 8.26
CA SER A 86 -17.92 -1.45 9.37
C SER A 86 -19.33 -1.19 9.90
N SER A 87 -19.49 -1.25 11.22
CA SER A 87 -20.70 -0.82 11.92
C SER A 87 -20.35 0.34 12.85
N GLY A 88 -21.33 1.16 13.24
CA GLY A 88 -21.11 2.25 14.21
C GLY A 88 -20.47 1.74 15.51
N ILE A 89 -20.87 0.54 15.96
CA ILE A 89 -20.32 -0.14 17.15
C ILE A 89 -18.83 -0.49 16.95
N THR A 90 -18.44 -0.90 15.73
CA THR A 90 -17.04 -1.21 15.40
C THR A 90 -16.18 0.06 15.44
N LEU A 91 -16.70 1.18 14.96
CA LEU A 91 -15.98 2.46 14.93
C LEU A 91 -15.82 3.06 16.32
N GLU A 92 -16.86 3.00 17.18
CA GLU A 92 -16.77 3.45 18.57
C GLU A 92 -15.68 2.71 19.36
N LYS A 93 -15.54 1.40 19.13
CA LYS A 93 -14.51 0.57 19.79
C LYS A 93 -13.08 0.89 19.34
N LEU A 94 -12.92 1.48 18.16
CA LEU A 94 -11.60 1.81 17.62
C LEU A 94 -11.06 3.14 18.18
N GLU A 95 -11.89 3.93 18.87
CA GLU A 95 -11.57 5.29 19.34
C GLU A 95 -10.66 6.07 18.36
N PRO A 96 -11.08 6.19 17.08
CA PRO A 96 -10.20 6.64 16.00
C PRO A 96 -9.83 8.13 16.07
#